data_AF-A0A3M1MME2-F1
#
_entry.id   AF-A0A3M1MME2-F1
#
_cell.length_a   1.000
_cell.length_b   1.000
_cell.length_c   1.000
_cell.angle_alpha   90.00
_cell.angle_beta   90.00
_cell.angle_gamma   90.00
#
_symmetry.space_group_name_H-M   'P 1'
#
loop_
_entity.id
_entity.type
_entity.pdbx_description
1 polymer ?
#
loop_
_entity_poly.entity_id
_entity_poly.type
_entity_poly.pdbx_seq_one_letter_code
_entity_poly.pdbx_strand_id
1 'polypeptide(L)'
;DSGWVSLGAGAAATTLTHSLGGDPDDYVVDMQYRSGGSGVNQRYYGGADFGAKSFGGSREDDRVGVYWRTLTSSTISLFRRAEDDYAPEVRIRIWVRPRPTYDSGWVTLSPNQAKTLVHNIGGDANNYLVSMEYNSGSSGINQRYYGGADFGSNPAPGASPDDRVGAYWRSLTDSSVTVYRRPEDIYAEQVRIRIWHYWKPTTPDYDSGWVSLGAGDSATILTHNLGGSTNDYLVNMLYRDGLSGINQRYYGGADFGATAFGGGRENERAGAYWRSLTNSTITVYRRPEDVYAPEVRIRIWVMPKPDYDSGWTSISANTAVPFTHNLGGNIGDYLVDMQYYSSGSGVNQRYYGGVDFGAHPPGGMSADDRVGAYWRSLDNASITVYRRPEDIYAEQVRIRIWRMAQPDYDSDWTLIGQDTTHTFSHNLQSPPDAYLLSMWQFDAGSSGVNQRYYGGMDFGSHTGAPDTRTGAYWRSLDSDSVTVYRRPDDDYTDYVQVRIWDYSAKIYLPLVQK
;
A
#
# COMPACT_ATOMS: atom_id res chain seq x y z
N ASP A 1 2.39 3.07 5.01
CA ASP A 1 3.51 3.84 4.42
C ASP A 1 4.57 3.99 5.49
N SER A 2 5.79 3.52 5.23
CA SER A 2 6.89 3.56 6.20
C SER A 2 7.57 4.93 6.31
N GLY A 3 7.32 5.86 5.38
CA GLY A 3 8.26 6.94 5.12
C GLY A 3 9.60 6.39 4.62
N TRP A 4 10.65 7.22 4.62
CA TRP A 4 12.01 6.78 4.26
C TRP A 4 12.70 6.15 5.47
N VAL A 5 13.12 4.90 5.33
CA VAL A 5 13.81 4.11 6.35
C VAL A 5 15.21 3.78 5.86
N SER A 6 16.24 4.06 6.67
CA SER A 6 17.61 3.65 6.35
C SER A 6 17.77 2.14 6.50
N LEU A 7 18.41 1.50 5.50
CA LEU A 7 18.74 0.08 5.54
C LEU A 7 20.26 -0.11 5.60
N GLY A 8 20.76 -0.93 6.53
CA GLY A 8 22.16 -1.33 6.52
C GLY A 8 22.46 -2.24 5.33
N ALA A 9 23.56 -2.00 4.61
CA ALA A 9 24.00 -2.91 3.55
C ALA A 9 24.43 -4.25 4.16
N GLY A 10 23.97 -5.37 3.58
CA GLY A 10 24.37 -6.71 4.02
C GLY A 10 23.87 -7.07 5.42
N ALA A 11 22.98 -6.25 5.97
CA ALA A 11 22.43 -6.41 7.29
C ALA A 11 21.48 -7.61 7.36
N ALA A 12 21.18 -8.02 8.60
CA ALA A 12 20.03 -8.86 8.88
C ALA A 12 18.74 -8.19 8.38
N ALA A 13 17.69 -9.00 8.22
CA ALA A 13 16.36 -8.53 7.81
C ALA A 13 15.95 -7.28 8.60
N THR A 14 15.57 -6.20 7.92
CA THR A 14 14.89 -5.08 8.56
C THR A 14 13.40 -5.33 8.49
N THR A 15 12.78 -5.62 9.63
CA THR A 15 11.34 -5.86 9.70
C THR A 15 10.62 -4.56 10.00
N LEU A 16 9.68 -4.19 9.14
CA LEU A 16 8.76 -3.10 9.39
C LEU A 16 7.44 -3.67 9.87
N THR A 17 6.87 -3.06 10.91
CA THR A 17 5.52 -3.38 11.40
C THR A 17 4.49 -2.49 10.73
N HIS A 18 3.31 -3.03 10.51
CA HIS A 18 2.12 -2.30 10.07
C HIS A 18 0.88 -2.86 10.76
N SER A 19 -0.21 -2.10 10.76
CA SER A 19 -1.45 -2.46 11.46
C SER A 19 -2.63 -2.74 10.52
N LEU A 20 -2.32 -3.12 9.27
CA LEU A 20 -3.36 -3.35 8.25
C LEU A 20 -4.29 -4.51 8.60
N GLY A 21 -3.77 -5.60 9.19
CA GLY A 21 -4.58 -6.76 9.58
C GLY A 21 -5.26 -7.46 8.40
N GLY A 22 -6.07 -8.48 8.65
CA GLY A 22 -6.71 -9.25 7.58
C GLY A 22 -5.74 -10.17 6.83
N ASP A 23 -6.08 -10.49 5.58
CA ASP A 23 -5.32 -11.43 4.75
C ASP A 23 -4.22 -10.72 3.95
N PRO A 24 -2.93 -11.09 4.13
CA PRO A 24 -1.82 -10.54 3.34
C PRO A 24 -1.95 -10.73 1.83
N ASP A 25 -2.77 -11.69 1.41
CA ASP A 25 -3.11 -11.95 0.02
C ASP A 25 -3.83 -10.77 -0.67
N ASP A 26 -4.46 -9.89 0.10
CA ASP A 26 -5.15 -8.69 -0.39
C ASP A 26 -4.23 -7.47 -0.48
N TYR A 27 -2.99 -7.59 -0.01
CA TYR A 27 -2.05 -6.48 0.03
C TYR A 27 -1.36 -6.28 -1.31
N VAL A 28 -1.04 -5.05 -1.66
CA VAL A 28 -0.11 -4.69 -2.73
C VAL A 28 1.03 -3.91 -2.12
N VAL A 29 2.26 -4.29 -2.46
CA VAL A 29 3.47 -3.63 -1.99
C VAL A 29 4.08 -2.80 -3.13
N ASP A 30 4.31 -1.52 -2.86
CA ASP A 30 5.23 -0.67 -3.61
C ASP A 30 6.46 -0.41 -2.77
N MET A 31 7.61 -0.49 -3.42
CA MET A 31 8.89 -0.25 -2.81
C MET A 31 9.69 0.72 -3.69
N GLN A 32 10.17 1.79 -3.08
CA GLN A 32 11.01 2.80 -3.72
C GLN A 32 12.31 2.96 -2.95
N TYR A 33 13.38 3.31 -3.66
CA TYR A 33 14.71 3.54 -3.11
C TYR A 33 15.06 5.00 -3.16
N ARG A 34 15.91 5.46 -2.24
CA ARG A 34 16.52 6.78 -2.31
C ARG A 34 18.02 6.69 -2.05
N SER A 35 18.80 7.30 -2.92
CA SER A 35 20.25 7.48 -2.76
C SER A 35 20.68 8.90 -3.16
N GLY A 36 21.79 9.37 -2.61
CA GLY A 36 22.30 10.72 -2.89
C GLY A 36 22.65 10.96 -4.36
N GLY A 37 23.07 9.93 -5.09
CA GLY A 37 23.44 10.04 -6.51
C GLY A 37 22.32 9.75 -7.52
N SER A 38 21.28 8.99 -7.15
CA SER A 38 20.19 8.61 -8.07
C SER A 38 18.82 9.16 -7.68
N GLY A 39 18.70 9.87 -6.55
CA GLY A 39 17.42 10.34 -6.02
C GLY A 39 16.47 9.17 -5.75
N VAL A 40 15.16 9.39 -5.92
CA VAL A 40 14.15 8.32 -5.87
C VAL A 40 14.28 7.43 -7.11
N ASN A 41 14.38 6.11 -6.91
CA ASN A 41 14.67 5.15 -7.97
C ASN A 41 14.13 3.72 -7.67
N GLN A 42 14.21 2.83 -8.67
CA GLN A 42 13.95 1.38 -8.54
C GLN A 42 15.05 0.55 -9.22
N ARG A 43 16.31 1.00 -9.16
CA ARG A 43 17.42 0.27 -9.75
C ARG A 43 17.63 -1.06 -8.99
N TYR A 44 17.73 -2.16 -9.72
CA TYR A 44 17.89 -3.52 -9.19
C TYR A 44 16.76 -3.95 -8.24
N TYR A 45 15.53 -3.61 -8.62
CA TYR A 45 14.32 -4.04 -7.91
C TYR A 45 14.23 -5.56 -7.81
N GLY A 46 13.95 -6.07 -6.60
CA GLY A 46 13.96 -7.52 -6.34
C GLY A 46 15.32 -8.08 -5.93
N GLY A 47 16.36 -7.24 -5.91
CA GLY A 47 17.72 -7.61 -5.54
C GLY A 47 18.40 -8.42 -6.63
N ALA A 48 19.59 -7.98 -7.04
CA ALA A 48 20.39 -8.66 -8.05
C ALA A 48 21.67 -9.22 -7.42
N ASP A 49 22.10 -10.38 -7.89
CA ASP A 49 23.40 -10.99 -7.57
C ASP A 49 24.16 -11.08 -8.91
N PHE A 50 25.31 -10.40 -9.05
CA PHE A 50 26.08 -10.37 -10.31
C PHE A 50 27.33 -11.25 -10.26
N GLY A 51 27.80 -11.66 -11.45
CA GLY A 51 29.07 -12.36 -11.63
C GLY A 51 30.19 -11.53 -12.26
N ALA A 52 31.30 -11.41 -11.52
CA ALA A 52 32.73 -11.17 -11.85
C ALA A 52 33.22 -10.14 -12.89
N LYS A 53 32.46 -9.19 -13.45
CA LYS A 53 33.13 -8.07 -14.17
C LYS A 53 32.56 -6.69 -13.87
N SER A 54 33.43 -5.86 -13.27
CA SER A 54 33.25 -4.42 -13.08
C SER A 54 33.11 -3.73 -14.43
N PHE A 55 32.08 -2.90 -14.56
CA PHE A 55 32.04 -1.84 -15.55
C PHE A 55 31.86 -0.51 -14.83
N GLY A 56 32.91 0.33 -14.86
CA GLY A 56 32.77 1.76 -14.54
C GLY A 56 32.50 2.11 -13.07
N GLY A 57 33.08 1.38 -12.11
CA GLY A 57 33.16 1.84 -10.71
C GLY A 57 32.36 1.05 -9.67
N SER A 58 31.51 0.09 -10.09
CA SER A 58 30.99 -0.97 -9.21
C SER A 58 31.99 -2.13 -9.15
N ARG A 59 32.18 -2.75 -7.97
CA ARG A 59 33.19 -3.79 -7.76
C ARG A 59 32.74 -5.08 -8.45
N GLU A 60 33.71 -5.94 -8.72
CA GLU A 60 33.56 -7.14 -9.57
C GLU A 60 32.58 -8.18 -8.98
N ASP A 61 32.06 -8.00 -7.76
CA ASP A 61 31.29 -8.99 -7.00
C ASP A 61 30.00 -8.42 -6.35
N ASP A 62 29.46 -7.32 -6.88
CA ASP A 62 28.43 -6.58 -6.18
C ASP A 62 27.07 -7.32 -6.18
N ARG A 63 26.59 -7.73 -5.01
CA ARG A 63 25.17 -8.02 -4.80
C ARG A 63 24.51 -6.69 -4.46
N VAL A 64 23.52 -6.29 -5.25
CA VAL A 64 22.94 -4.94 -5.16
C VAL A 64 21.43 -4.97 -5.11
N GLY A 65 20.84 -3.82 -4.79
CA GLY A 65 19.41 -3.64 -4.69
C GLY A 65 18.83 -4.15 -3.38
N VAL A 66 17.51 -4.03 -3.31
CA VAL A 66 16.69 -4.38 -2.16
C VAL A 66 15.56 -5.28 -2.63
N TYR A 67 15.13 -6.17 -1.75
CA TYR A 67 13.90 -6.93 -1.92
C TYR A 67 13.17 -7.06 -0.61
N TRP A 68 11.90 -7.44 -0.70
CA TRP A 68 11.07 -7.76 0.44
C TRP A 68 10.61 -9.22 0.38
N ARG A 69 10.38 -9.80 1.55
CA ARG A 69 9.77 -11.13 1.74
C ARG A 69 9.07 -11.20 3.08
N THR A 70 8.38 -12.31 3.32
CA THR A 70 7.70 -12.59 4.59
C THR A 70 6.69 -11.49 4.92
N LEU A 71 5.85 -11.14 3.93
CA LEU A 71 4.70 -10.27 4.17
C LEU A 71 3.66 -11.04 4.98
N THR A 72 3.29 -10.49 6.11
CA THR A 72 2.26 -11.00 7.02
C THR A 72 1.20 -9.94 7.26
N SER A 73 0.18 -10.24 8.06
CA SER A 73 -0.90 -9.29 8.35
C SER A 73 -0.44 -8.09 9.19
N SER A 74 0.79 -8.13 9.71
CA SER A 74 1.34 -7.09 10.58
C SER A 74 2.80 -6.74 10.32
N THR A 75 3.49 -7.43 9.42
CA THR A 75 4.92 -7.21 9.17
C THR A 75 5.32 -7.44 7.73
N ILE A 76 6.41 -6.78 7.33
CA ILE A 76 7.14 -7.06 6.10
C ILE A 76 8.64 -7.05 6.39
N SER A 77 9.42 -7.99 5.84
CA SER A 77 10.87 -8.04 6.02
C SER A 77 11.62 -7.58 4.77
N LEU A 78 12.53 -6.62 4.95
CA LEU A 78 13.33 -6.01 3.90
C LEU A 78 14.78 -6.46 3.99
N PHE A 79 15.40 -6.65 2.82
CA PHE A 79 16.78 -7.12 2.69
C PHE A 79 17.52 -6.25 1.69
N ARG A 80 18.54 -5.52 2.16
CA ARG A 80 19.49 -4.79 1.33
C ARG A 80 20.76 -5.61 1.17
N ARG A 81 21.24 -5.77 -0.06
CA ARG A 81 22.46 -6.53 -0.33
C ARG A 81 23.71 -5.81 0.19
N ALA A 82 24.80 -6.55 0.39
CA ALA A 82 25.98 -6.04 1.10
C ALA A 82 26.78 -5.01 0.31
N GLU A 83 26.69 -5.07 -1.00
CA GLU A 83 27.42 -4.21 -1.92
C GLU A 83 26.52 -3.13 -2.53
N ASP A 84 25.24 -3.06 -2.15
CA ASP A 84 24.31 -2.04 -2.63
C ASP A 84 24.67 -0.64 -2.11
N ASP A 85 24.81 0.35 -2.99
CA ASP A 85 24.89 1.78 -2.67
C ASP A 85 23.74 2.60 -3.29
N TYR A 86 22.82 1.93 -4.00
CA TYR A 86 21.72 2.56 -4.73
C TYR A 86 20.44 2.71 -3.90
N ALA A 87 20.30 1.95 -2.81
CA ALA A 87 19.14 1.96 -1.92
C ALA A 87 19.53 2.04 -0.41
N PRO A 88 20.34 3.04 0.02
CA PRO A 88 20.62 3.26 1.44
C PRO A 88 19.37 3.62 2.25
N GLU A 89 18.35 4.15 1.59
CA GLU A 89 17.02 4.36 2.16
C GLU A 89 15.95 3.70 1.30
N VAL A 90 14.96 3.10 1.95
CA VAL A 90 13.80 2.47 1.33
C VAL A 90 12.53 3.13 1.83
N ARG A 91 11.51 3.19 0.97
CA ARG A 91 10.15 3.47 1.38
C ARG A 91 9.24 2.36 0.89
N ILE A 92 8.45 1.83 1.82
CA ILE A 92 7.48 0.79 1.57
C ILE A 92 6.08 1.38 1.76
N ARG A 93 5.24 1.16 0.76
CA ARG A 93 3.81 1.44 0.83
C ARG A 93 3.10 0.12 0.60
N ILE A 94 2.33 -0.28 1.60
CA ILE A 94 1.45 -1.44 1.54
C ILE A 94 0.04 -0.89 1.55
N TRP A 95 -0.79 -1.43 0.66
CA TRP A 95 -2.20 -1.10 0.57
C TRP A 95 -3.01 -2.39 0.46
N VAL A 96 -4.10 -2.50 1.21
CA VAL A 96 -5.19 -3.42 0.84
C VAL A 96 -5.87 -2.85 -0.40
N ARG A 97 -5.48 -3.26 -1.61
CA ARG A 97 -6.04 -2.64 -2.82
C ARG A 97 -7.52 -3.01 -3.01
N PRO A 98 -8.30 -2.16 -3.72
CA PRO A 98 -9.61 -2.58 -4.23
C PRO A 98 -9.46 -3.88 -5.00
N ARG A 99 -10.50 -4.71 -4.96
CA ARG A 99 -10.53 -5.98 -5.66
C ARG A 99 -10.04 -5.81 -7.10
N PRO A 100 -9.02 -6.58 -7.53
CA PRO A 100 -8.56 -6.49 -8.91
C PRO A 100 -9.66 -6.95 -9.86
N THR A 101 -9.68 -6.39 -11.07
CA THR A 101 -10.59 -6.85 -12.14
C THR A 101 -10.33 -8.32 -12.46
N TYR A 102 -9.09 -8.77 -12.31
CA TYR A 102 -8.70 -10.17 -12.37
C TYR A 102 -7.71 -10.52 -11.27
N ASP A 103 -7.95 -11.64 -10.60
CA ASP A 103 -7.03 -12.27 -9.68
C ASP A 103 -6.84 -13.74 -10.09
N SER A 104 -5.59 -14.16 -10.31
CA SER A 104 -5.31 -15.56 -10.62
C SER A 104 -5.43 -16.49 -9.40
N GLY A 105 -5.48 -15.93 -8.19
CA GLY A 105 -5.10 -16.65 -6.97
C GLY A 105 -3.64 -17.11 -7.02
N TRP A 106 -3.24 -17.94 -6.06
CA TRP A 106 -1.91 -18.58 -6.08
C TRP A 106 -1.86 -19.71 -7.10
N VAL A 107 -1.02 -19.54 -8.12
CA VAL A 107 -0.82 -20.51 -9.19
C VAL A 107 0.55 -21.15 -9.03
N THR A 108 0.59 -22.47 -8.84
CA THR A 108 1.84 -23.23 -8.83
C THR A 108 2.52 -23.18 -10.20
N LEU A 109 3.82 -22.90 -10.21
CA LEU A 109 4.69 -23.04 -11.37
C LEU A 109 5.85 -23.98 -11.05
N SER A 110 6.04 -25.00 -11.89
CA SER A 110 7.28 -25.79 -11.88
C SER A 110 8.46 -24.95 -12.36
N PRO A 111 9.71 -25.28 -11.95
CA PRO A 111 10.89 -24.62 -12.51
C PRO A 111 10.92 -24.74 -14.04
N ASN A 112 11.36 -23.67 -14.71
CA ASN A 112 11.38 -23.54 -16.18
C ASN A 112 9.99 -23.58 -16.85
N GLN A 113 8.90 -23.37 -16.12
CA GLN A 113 7.56 -23.40 -16.69
C GLN A 113 7.11 -22.01 -17.15
N ALA A 114 6.54 -21.93 -18.35
CA ALA A 114 5.67 -20.82 -18.76
C ALA A 114 4.20 -21.23 -18.61
N LYS A 115 3.37 -20.36 -18.06
CA LYS A 115 1.93 -20.60 -17.91
C LYS A 115 1.14 -19.37 -18.34
N THR A 116 0.19 -19.55 -19.24
CA THR A 116 -0.74 -18.50 -19.66
C THR A 116 -1.96 -18.51 -18.74
N LEU A 117 -2.25 -17.36 -18.17
CA LEU A 117 -3.38 -17.09 -17.30
C LEU A 117 -4.41 -16.29 -18.10
N VAL A 118 -5.59 -16.88 -18.32
CA VAL A 118 -6.68 -16.26 -19.06
C VAL A 118 -7.52 -15.43 -18.08
N HIS A 119 -7.72 -14.16 -18.40
CA HIS A 119 -8.48 -13.20 -17.58
C HIS A 119 -9.68 -12.57 -18.29
N ASN A 120 -9.73 -12.57 -19.63
CA ASN A 120 -10.87 -12.10 -20.44
C ASN A 120 -11.42 -10.72 -20.03
N ILE A 121 -10.55 -9.80 -19.61
CA ILE A 121 -10.98 -8.48 -19.10
C ILE A 121 -11.50 -7.60 -20.26
N GLY A 122 -10.94 -7.75 -21.45
CA GLY A 122 -11.28 -6.98 -22.64
C GLY A 122 -10.83 -5.51 -22.59
N GLY A 123 -10.99 -4.81 -23.71
CA GLY A 123 -10.55 -3.42 -23.83
C GLY A 123 -9.07 -3.30 -24.16
N ASP A 124 -8.47 -2.14 -23.88
CA ASP A 124 -7.07 -1.90 -24.21
C ASP A 124 -6.17 -2.31 -23.04
N ALA A 125 -5.33 -3.34 -23.23
CA ALA A 125 -4.37 -3.84 -22.24
C ALA A 125 -3.37 -2.77 -21.76
N ASN A 126 -3.18 -1.72 -22.54
CA ASN A 126 -2.43 -0.53 -22.14
C ASN A 126 -2.99 0.18 -20.90
N ASN A 127 -4.29 -0.01 -20.60
CA ASN A 127 -4.96 0.58 -19.45
C ASN A 127 -4.89 -0.31 -18.21
N TYR A 128 -4.24 -1.46 -18.31
CA TYR A 128 -4.09 -2.38 -17.19
C TYR A 128 -2.95 -1.95 -16.28
N LEU A 129 -3.13 -2.15 -14.98
CA LEU A 129 -2.06 -2.20 -14.01
C LEU A 129 -1.93 -3.63 -13.53
N VAL A 130 -0.73 -4.19 -13.65
CA VAL A 130 -0.42 -5.57 -13.29
C VAL A 130 0.47 -5.57 -12.06
N SER A 131 0.10 -6.37 -11.05
CA SER A 131 0.96 -6.75 -9.94
C SER A 131 1.25 -8.24 -10.03
N MET A 132 2.49 -8.60 -9.68
CA MET A 132 2.91 -9.99 -9.57
C MET A 132 3.60 -10.20 -8.23
N GLU A 133 3.25 -11.27 -7.54
CA GLU A 133 3.87 -11.67 -6.27
C GLU A 133 4.20 -13.15 -6.28
N TYR A 134 5.15 -13.53 -5.44
CA TYR A 134 5.64 -14.89 -5.28
C TYR A 134 5.23 -15.42 -3.92
N ASN A 135 5.00 -16.73 -3.84
CA ASN A 135 4.91 -17.42 -2.58
C ASN A 135 5.78 -18.69 -2.62
N SER A 136 6.49 -18.95 -1.53
CA SER A 136 7.28 -20.16 -1.34
C SER A 136 7.33 -20.52 0.14
N GLY A 137 7.52 -21.81 0.43
CA GLY A 137 7.61 -22.27 1.83
C GLY A 137 8.73 -21.61 2.63
N SER A 138 9.80 -21.16 1.98
CA SER A 138 10.99 -20.57 2.64
C SER A 138 10.94 -19.05 2.79
N SER A 139 10.12 -18.34 1.99
CA SER A 139 10.10 -16.88 1.96
C SER A 139 8.72 -16.27 2.18
N GLY A 140 7.66 -17.08 2.22
CA GLY A 140 6.27 -16.61 2.23
C GLY A 140 5.97 -15.74 1.01
N ILE A 141 5.04 -14.81 1.16
CA ILE A 141 4.75 -13.80 0.13
C ILE A 141 5.97 -12.88 -0.05
N ASN A 142 6.48 -12.77 -1.27
CA ASN A 142 7.74 -12.08 -1.58
C ASN A 142 7.82 -11.55 -3.03
N GLN A 143 8.88 -10.76 -3.30
CA GLN A 143 9.29 -10.35 -4.64
C GLN A 143 10.81 -10.47 -4.83
N ARG A 144 11.42 -11.52 -4.28
CA ARG A 144 12.86 -11.76 -4.44
C ARG A 144 13.17 -12.14 -5.90
N TYR A 145 14.15 -11.48 -6.51
CA TYR A 145 14.51 -11.59 -7.93
C TYR A 145 13.35 -11.27 -8.88
N TYR A 146 12.58 -10.23 -8.56
CA TYR A 146 11.50 -9.75 -9.43
C TYR A 146 12.01 -9.39 -10.83
N GLY A 147 11.34 -9.88 -11.87
CA GLY A 147 11.81 -9.72 -13.25
C GLY A 147 12.82 -10.78 -13.70
N GLY A 148 13.32 -11.60 -12.78
CA GLY A 148 14.34 -12.64 -13.01
C GLY A 148 15.77 -12.13 -12.83
N ALA A 149 16.65 -12.99 -12.33
CA ALA A 149 18.08 -12.74 -12.16
C ALA A 149 18.92 -13.96 -12.58
N ASP A 150 20.18 -13.75 -12.96
CA ASP A 150 21.18 -14.81 -13.18
C ASP A 150 22.41 -14.48 -12.33
N PHE A 151 22.89 -15.43 -11.52
CA PHE A 151 23.89 -15.14 -10.48
C PHE A 151 25.31 -14.93 -11.00
N GLY A 152 25.69 -15.60 -12.09
CA GLY A 152 27.04 -15.49 -12.63
C GLY A 152 28.11 -16.03 -11.68
N SER A 153 29.37 -15.82 -12.02
CA SER A 153 30.55 -16.47 -11.41
C SER A 153 30.72 -16.40 -9.88
N ASN A 154 30.03 -15.51 -9.16
CA ASN A 154 30.15 -15.37 -7.70
C ASN A 154 28.78 -15.39 -6.99
N PRO A 155 28.05 -16.53 -7.05
CA PRO A 155 26.74 -16.65 -6.45
C PRO A 155 26.79 -16.60 -4.92
N ALA A 156 25.65 -16.35 -4.28
CA ALA A 156 25.54 -16.47 -2.82
C ALA A 156 25.88 -17.91 -2.35
N PRO A 157 26.34 -18.11 -1.10
CA PRO A 157 26.62 -19.44 -0.58
C PRO A 157 25.43 -20.40 -0.77
N GLY A 158 25.68 -21.55 -1.40
CA GLY A 158 24.66 -22.55 -1.70
C GLY A 158 23.99 -22.40 -3.07
N ALA A 159 24.40 -21.43 -3.88
CA ALA A 159 23.94 -21.27 -5.26
C ALA A 159 25.09 -21.51 -6.27
N SER A 160 24.73 -21.84 -7.51
CA SER A 160 25.64 -22.07 -8.63
C SER A 160 25.79 -20.82 -9.48
N PRO A 161 26.95 -20.60 -10.14
CA PRO A 161 27.09 -19.51 -11.09
C PRO A 161 26.08 -19.50 -12.24
N ASP A 162 25.58 -20.68 -12.59
CA ASP A 162 24.61 -20.86 -13.66
C ASP A 162 23.16 -20.80 -13.19
N ASP A 163 22.92 -20.49 -11.90
CA ASP A 163 21.57 -20.40 -11.35
C ASP A 163 20.84 -19.19 -11.94
N ARG A 164 19.66 -19.47 -12.49
CA ARG A 164 18.71 -18.48 -13.01
C ARG A 164 17.47 -18.53 -12.16
N VAL A 165 17.25 -17.47 -11.40
CA VAL A 165 16.24 -17.43 -10.34
C VAL A 165 15.21 -16.33 -10.59
N GLY A 166 14.15 -16.34 -9.78
CA GLY A 166 13.03 -15.44 -9.89
C GLY A 166 12.01 -15.86 -10.94
N ALA A 167 11.06 -14.97 -11.15
CA ALA A 167 10.00 -15.12 -12.12
C ALA A 167 9.69 -13.76 -12.76
N TYR A 168 8.88 -13.77 -13.83
CA TYR A 168 8.37 -12.56 -14.45
C TYR A 168 7.09 -12.86 -15.22
N TRP A 169 6.39 -11.80 -15.64
CA TRP A 169 5.26 -11.89 -16.56
C TRP A 169 5.58 -11.21 -17.90
N ARG A 170 4.93 -11.69 -18.97
CA ARG A 170 5.05 -11.20 -20.35
C ARG A 170 3.79 -11.48 -21.15
N SER A 171 3.74 -10.99 -22.38
CA SER A 171 2.69 -11.30 -23.36
C SER A 171 1.29 -10.94 -22.86
N LEU A 172 1.17 -9.78 -22.18
CA LEU A 172 -0.11 -9.26 -21.73
C LEU A 172 -0.96 -8.82 -22.94
N THR A 173 -2.15 -9.40 -23.04
CA THR A 173 -3.19 -9.04 -24.01
C THR A 173 -4.42 -8.51 -23.28
N ASP A 174 -5.48 -8.19 -24.01
CA ASP A 174 -6.78 -7.85 -23.44
C ASP A 174 -7.46 -9.03 -22.70
N SER A 175 -6.96 -10.25 -22.89
CA SER A 175 -7.62 -11.48 -22.47
C SER A 175 -6.72 -12.45 -21.71
N SER A 176 -5.40 -12.27 -21.74
CA SER A 176 -4.46 -13.17 -21.07
C SER A 176 -3.13 -12.52 -20.70
N VAL A 177 -2.37 -13.20 -19.83
CA VAL A 177 -1.00 -12.86 -19.46
C VAL A 177 -0.20 -14.14 -19.23
N THR A 178 1.07 -14.19 -19.64
CA THR A 178 1.95 -15.34 -19.41
C THR A 178 2.92 -15.05 -18.27
N VAL A 179 2.95 -15.94 -17.28
CA VAL A 179 3.97 -15.96 -16.22
C VAL A 179 5.03 -17.01 -16.51
N TYR A 180 6.28 -16.75 -16.13
CA TYR A 180 7.39 -17.68 -16.30
C TYR A 180 8.27 -17.73 -15.05
N ARG A 181 8.54 -18.94 -14.55
CA ARG A 181 9.47 -19.22 -13.45
C ARG A 181 10.79 -19.71 -14.02
N ARG A 182 11.93 -19.13 -13.60
CA ARG A 182 13.25 -19.55 -14.11
C ARG A 182 13.66 -20.94 -13.58
N PRO A 183 14.58 -21.65 -14.25
CA PRO A 183 14.80 -23.08 -14.02
C PRO A 183 15.43 -23.43 -12.67
N GLU A 184 16.20 -22.53 -12.07
CA GLU A 184 16.86 -22.75 -10.78
C GLU A 184 16.18 -21.96 -9.64
N ASP A 185 15.04 -21.31 -9.92
CA ASP A 185 14.31 -20.55 -8.92
C ASP A 185 13.69 -21.45 -7.83
N ILE A 186 13.84 -21.06 -6.57
CA ILE A 186 13.19 -21.68 -5.40
C ILE A 186 12.33 -20.69 -4.60
N TYR A 187 12.15 -19.46 -5.11
CA TYR A 187 11.50 -18.37 -4.37
C TYR A 187 10.08 -18.06 -4.88
N ALA A 188 9.72 -18.55 -6.07
CA ALA A 188 8.43 -18.37 -6.74
C ALA A 188 7.77 -19.71 -7.10
N GLU A 189 7.67 -20.62 -6.13
CA GLU A 189 6.95 -21.90 -6.27
C GLU A 189 5.49 -21.69 -6.69
N GLN A 190 4.89 -20.62 -6.18
CA GLN A 190 3.61 -20.11 -6.63
C GLN A 190 3.76 -18.64 -7.03
N VAL A 191 2.96 -18.23 -8.00
CA VAL A 191 2.82 -16.82 -8.39
C VAL A 191 1.36 -16.41 -8.35
N ARG A 192 1.12 -15.13 -8.07
CA ARG A 192 -0.20 -14.52 -8.18
C ARG A 192 -0.12 -13.30 -9.08
N ILE A 193 -0.99 -13.23 -10.07
CA ILE A 193 -1.18 -12.07 -10.94
C ILE A 193 -2.49 -11.40 -10.59
N ARG A 194 -2.40 -10.11 -10.32
CA ARG A 194 -3.56 -9.24 -10.13
C ARG A 194 -3.54 -8.14 -11.18
N ILE A 195 -4.67 -7.97 -11.86
CA ILE A 195 -4.83 -6.98 -12.92
C ILE A 195 -5.98 -6.05 -12.53
N TRP A 196 -5.68 -4.76 -12.47
CA TRP A 196 -6.68 -3.71 -12.38
C TRP A 196 -6.85 -3.08 -13.75
N HIS A 197 -8.06 -3.18 -14.29
CA HIS A 197 -8.47 -2.45 -15.49
C HIS A 197 -9.25 -1.22 -15.04
N TYR A 198 -8.58 -0.08 -15.08
CA TYR A 198 -9.18 1.19 -14.70
C TYR A 198 -10.04 1.71 -15.87
N TRP A 199 -11.27 1.23 -15.99
CA TRP A 199 -12.31 2.04 -16.63
C TRP A 199 -12.49 3.27 -15.74
N LYS A 200 -12.13 4.45 -16.28
CA LYS A 200 -12.40 5.81 -15.77
C LYS A 200 -13.14 5.83 -14.42
N PRO A 201 -12.46 6.17 -13.30
CA PRO A 201 -11.74 7.44 -13.25
C PRO A 201 -10.41 7.39 -12.46
N THR A 202 -9.39 6.69 -12.95
CA THR A 202 -8.00 6.95 -12.56
C THR A 202 -7.07 6.96 -13.77
N THR A 203 -7.35 7.86 -14.71
CA THR A 203 -6.30 8.24 -15.67
C THR A 203 -5.08 8.68 -14.87
N PRO A 204 -3.89 8.12 -15.15
CA PRO A 204 -2.67 8.62 -14.52
C PRO A 204 -2.54 10.12 -14.78
N ASP A 205 -2.12 10.88 -13.77
CA ASP A 205 -1.87 12.31 -13.91
C ASP A 205 -0.80 12.59 -14.97
N TYR A 206 0.11 11.64 -15.18
CA TYR A 206 1.02 11.62 -16.31
C TYR A 206 1.09 10.25 -16.98
N ASP A 207 1.00 10.25 -18.30
CA ASP A 207 1.24 9.08 -19.15
C ASP A 207 2.19 9.47 -20.28
N SER A 208 3.34 8.81 -20.34
CA SER A 208 4.30 9.08 -21.43
C SER A 208 3.84 8.56 -22.79
N GLY A 209 2.80 7.71 -22.83
CA GLY A 209 2.62 6.78 -23.95
C GLY A 209 3.82 5.83 -24.10
N TRP A 210 3.94 5.16 -25.25
CA TRP A 210 5.12 4.35 -25.57
C TRP A 210 6.23 5.25 -26.12
N VAL A 211 7.38 5.24 -25.45
CA VAL A 211 8.59 5.99 -25.82
C VAL A 211 9.68 5.01 -26.20
N SER A 212 10.26 5.18 -27.39
CA SER A 212 11.41 4.38 -27.82
C SER A 212 12.65 4.70 -26.98
N LEU A 213 13.33 3.66 -26.51
CA LEU A 213 14.59 3.78 -25.79
C LEU A 213 15.75 3.34 -26.70
N GLY A 214 16.77 4.19 -26.83
CA GLY A 214 18.03 3.80 -27.44
C GLY A 214 18.67 2.63 -26.68
N ALA A 215 19.26 1.68 -27.39
CA ALA A 215 20.18 0.74 -26.77
C ALA A 215 21.49 1.49 -26.44
N GLY A 216 22.13 1.17 -25.33
CA GLY A 216 23.47 1.68 -25.01
C GLY A 216 23.61 2.49 -23.72
N ASP A 217 22.85 2.19 -22.65
CA ASP A 217 22.86 2.95 -21.38
C ASP A 217 22.42 4.42 -21.58
N SER A 218 21.68 4.69 -22.66
CA SER A 218 21.17 6.03 -22.94
C SER A 218 20.05 6.39 -21.97
N ALA A 219 20.27 7.48 -21.22
CA ALA A 219 19.26 8.10 -20.38
C ALA A 219 18.20 8.79 -21.24
N THR A 220 16.93 8.47 -21.03
CA THR A 220 15.80 9.20 -21.61
C THR A 220 15.09 9.96 -20.49
N ILE A 221 15.12 11.29 -20.54
CA ILE A 221 14.42 12.14 -19.57
C ILE A 221 12.99 12.37 -20.08
N LEU A 222 12.02 11.97 -19.28
CA LEU A 222 10.61 12.19 -19.53
C LEU A 222 10.12 13.35 -18.64
N THR A 223 9.49 14.35 -19.26
CA THR A 223 8.97 15.54 -18.55
C THR A 223 7.48 15.36 -18.29
N HIS A 224 7.07 15.43 -17.02
CA HIS A 224 5.69 15.25 -16.58
C HIS A 224 5.09 16.49 -15.89
N ASN A 225 5.91 17.41 -15.37
CA ASN A 225 5.47 18.69 -14.76
C ASN A 225 4.34 18.58 -13.71
N LEU A 226 4.31 17.49 -12.93
CA LEU A 226 3.21 17.23 -11.99
C LEU A 226 3.25 18.09 -10.73
N GLY A 227 4.39 18.69 -10.39
CA GLY A 227 4.56 19.53 -9.22
C GLY A 227 4.41 18.77 -7.89
N GLY A 228 4.42 19.49 -6.76
CA GLY A 228 4.20 18.86 -5.45
C GLY A 228 5.35 17.94 -4.99
N SER A 229 5.03 17.08 -4.03
CA SER A 229 5.98 16.16 -3.42
C SER A 229 6.04 14.85 -4.19
N THR A 230 7.23 14.40 -4.58
CA THR A 230 7.42 13.07 -5.20
C THR A 230 7.05 11.93 -4.26
N ASN A 231 6.89 12.21 -2.96
CA ASN A 231 6.40 11.23 -2.00
C ASN A 231 4.94 10.82 -2.28
N ASP A 232 4.19 11.64 -3.00
CA ASP A 232 2.79 11.37 -3.32
C ASP A 232 2.64 10.61 -4.64
N TYR A 233 3.74 10.29 -5.31
CA TYR A 233 3.70 9.66 -6.62
C TYR A 233 3.72 8.13 -6.52
N LEU A 234 2.79 7.48 -7.20
CA LEU A 234 2.85 6.07 -7.57
C LEU A 234 3.35 5.96 -9.01
N VAL A 235 4.44 5.24 -9.24
CA VAL A 235 5.05 5.09 -10.57
C VAL A 235 4.84 3.66 -11.08
N ASN A 236 4.32 3.52 -12.28
CA ASN A 236 4.29 2.26 -13.01
C ASN A 236 5.14 2.39 -14.28
N MET A 237 6.01 1.41 -14.50
CA MET A 237 6.81 1.29 -15.71
C MET A 237 6.50 -0.04 -16.40
N LEU A 238 6.22 0.01 -17.70
CA LEU A 238 5.98 -1.14 -18.56
C LEU A 238 6.94 -1.14 -19.74
N TYR A 239 7.30 -2.32 -20.24
CA TYR A 239 8.11 -2.50 -21.44
C TYR A 239 7.26 -3.05 -22.58
N ARG A 240 7.68 -2.80 -23.82
CA ARG A 240 7.13 -3.49 -24.99
C ARG A 240 8.24 -3.82 -25.99
N ASP A 241 8.19 -5.04 -26.51
CA ASP A 241 9.00 -5.50 -27.63
C ASP A 241 8.15 -6.35 -28.60
N GLY A 242 8.69 -6.62 -29.80
CA GLY A 242 7.98 -7.36 -30.84
C GLY A 242 7.80 -8.86 -30.57
N LEU A 243 8.60 -9.46 -29.69
CA LEU A 243 8.54 -10.88 -29.32
C LEU A 243 7.72 -11.11 -28.05
N SER A 244 7.94 -10.31 -27.00
CA SER A 244 7.29 -10.51 -25.69
C SER A 244 6.02 -9.69 -25.49
N GLY A 245 5.71 -8.74 -26.39
CA GLY A 245 4.61 -7.79 -26.19
C GLY A 245 4.83 -6.92 -24.95
N ILE A 246 3.75 -6.52 -24.26
CA ILE A 246 3.84 -5.80 -22.99
C ILE A 246 4.40 -6.73 -21.90
N ASN A 247 5.46 -6.31 -21.21
CA ASN A 247 6.17 -7.14 -20.25
C ASN A 247 6.90 -6.34 -19.15
N GLN A 248 7.45 -7.04 -18.16
CA GLN A 248 8.36 -6.52 -17.12
C GLN A 248 9.57 -7.46 -16.92
N ARG A 249 10.08 -8.03 -18.00
CA ARG A 249 11.26 -8.90 -17.93
C ARG A 249 12.49 -8.07 -17.52
N TYR A 250 13.24 -8.54 -16.53
CA TYR A 250 14.40 -7.84 -15.96
C TYR A 250 14.06 -6.42 -15.43
N TYR A 251 12.91 -6.29 -14.76
CA TYR A 251 12.50 -5.03 -14.14
C TYR A 251 13.50 -4.54 -13.09
N GLY A 252 13.91 -3.27 -13.18
CA GLY A 252 14.99 -2.73 -12.36
C GLY A 252 16.39 -2.89 -12.98
N GLY A 253 16.49 -3.60 -14.11
CA GLY A 253 17.74 -3.92 -14.80
C GLY A 253 18.42 -5.16 -14.20
N ALA A 254 19.00 -5.97 -15.07
CA ALA A 254 19.80 -7.15 -14.72
C ALA A 254 21.15 -7.09 -15.45
N ASP A 255 22.22 -7.49 -14.78
CA ASP A 255 23.53 -7.69 -15.38
C ASP A 255 23.82 -9.21 -15.30
N PHE A 256 24.12 -9.86 -16.43
CA PHE A 256 24.35 -11.31 -16.49
C PHE A 256 25.83 -11.66 -16.35
N GLY A 257 26.14 -12.77 -15.70
CA GLY A 257 27.51 -13.23 -15.49
C GLY A 257 28.21 -13.79 -16.73
N ALA A 258 29.43 -14.29 -16.50
CA ALA A 258 30.35 -14.75 -17.53
C ALA A 258 29.89 -15.99 -18.34
N THR A 259 28.96 -16.80 -17.83
CA THR A 259 28.43 -17.97 -18.55
C THR A 259 27.14 -17.63 -19.26
N ALA A 260 27.25 -17.05 -20.46
CA ALA A 260 26.08 -16.75 -21.27
C ALA A 260 25.45 -18.04 -21.83
N PHE A 261 24.18 -18.27 -21.53
CA PHE A 261 23.46 -19.43 -22.07
C PHE A 261 23.02 -19.17 -23.52
N GLY A 262 22.88 -20.25 -24.29
CA GLY A 262 22.66 -20.30 -25.74
C GLY A 262 21.95 -19.09 -26.36
N GLY A 263 22.77 -18.19 -26.94
CA GLY A 263 22.33 -16.99 -27.65
C GLY A 263 22.78 -15.67 -27.02
N GLY A 264 23.09 -15.65 -25.72
CA GLY A 264 23.62 -14.47 -25.04
C GLY A 264 25.15 -14.33 -25.18
N ARG A 265 25.66 -13.10 -25.10
CA ARG A 265 27.09 -12.78 -24.91
C ARG A 265 27.42 -12.75 -23.42
N GLU A 266 28.67 -13.08 -23.08
CA GLU A 266 29.18 -12.88 -21.71
C GLU A 266 29.00 -11.40 -21.31
N ASN A 267 28.54 -11.14 -20.08
CA ASN A 267 28.31 -9.79 -19.55
C ASN A 267 27.17 -9.00 -20.24
N GLU A 268 26.17 -9.69 -20.81
CA GLU A 268 24.96 -9.01 -21.26
C GLU A 268 24.25 -8.28 -20.12
N ARG A 269 23.80 -7.06 -20.36
CA ARG A 269 22.96 -6.31 -19.42
C ARG A 269 21.61 -6.07 -20.07
N ALA A 270 20.56 -6.53 -19.42
CA ALA A 270 19.20 -6.46 -19.95
C ALA A 270 18.24 -5.74 -19.01
N GLY A 271 17.06 -5.45 -19.54
CA GLY A 271 16.01 -4.71 -18.86
C GLY A 271 16.20 -3.21 -18.89
N ALA A 272 15.29 -2.56 -18.17
CA ALA A 272 15.25 -1.13 -17.99
C ALA A 272 14.94 -0.79 -16.52
N TYR A 273 15.16 0.46 -16.16
CA TYR A 273 14.82 1.00 -14.84
C TYR A 273 14.58 2.50 -14.93
N TRP A 274 13.91 3.05 -13.93
CA TRP A 274 13.76 4.49 -13.77
C TRP A 274 14.52 4.99 -12.52
N ARG A 275 14.99 6.23 -12.59
CA ARG A 275 15.65 6.96 -11.49
C ARG A 275 15.44 8.46 -11.61
N SER A 276 15.95 9.21 -10.63
CA SER A 276 15.96 10.67 -10.64
C SER A 276 14.56 11.26 -10.79
N LEU A 277 13.57 10.66 -10.12
CA LEU A 277 12.22 11.21 -10.07
C LEU A 277 12.22 12.54 -9.31
N THR A 278 11.81 13.60 -9.99
CA THR A 278 11.59 14.94 -9.43
C THR A 278 10.10 15.28 -9.49
N ASN A 279 9.73 16.49 -9.10
CA ASN A 279 8.37 16.98 -9.26
C ASN A 279 8.00 17.30 -10.72
N SER A 280 8.95 17.23 -11.66
CA SER A 280 8.71 17.61 -13.07
C SER A 280 9.27 16.62 -14.07
N THR A 281 10.19 15.74 -13.68
CA THR A 281 10.87 14.81 -14.58
C THR A 281 11.09 13.45 -13.96
N ILE A 282 11.20 12.43 -14.80
CA ILE A 282 11.69 11.09 -14.45
C ILE A 282 12.66 10.61 -15.53
N THR A 283 13.77 9.98 -15.14
CA THR A 283 14.77 9.48 -16.09
C THR A 283 14.66 7.96 -16.22
N VAL A 284 14.55 7.48 -17.45
CA VAL A 284 14.50 6.05 -17.77
C VAL A 284 15.80 5.61 -18.46
N TYR A 285 16.29 4.43 -18.10
CA TYR A 285 17.47 3.80 -18.68
C TYR A 285 17.11 2.43 -19.26
N ARG A 286 17.60 2.17 -20.48
CA ARG A 286 17.65 0.83 -21.07
C ARG A 286 19.09 0.35 -21.09
N ARG A 287 19.33 -0.88 -20.64
CA ARG A 287 20.68 -1.45 -20.63
C ARG A 287 21.18 -1.74 -22.05
N PRO A 288 22.51 -1.75 -22.31
CA PRO A 288 23.05 -1.73 -23.66
C PRO A 288 22.75 -2.96 -24.49
N GLU A 289 22.68 -4.11 -23.85
CA GLU A 289 22.41 -5.39 -24.48
C GLU A 289 20.94 -5.81 -24.38
N ASP A 290 20.07 -4.96 -23.81
CA ASP A 290 18.66 -5.25 -23.67
C ASP A 290 17.94 -5.29 -25.03
N VAL A 291 17.17 -6.33 -25.30
CA VAL A 291 16.29 -6.45 -26.48
C VAL A 291 14.80 -6.54 -26.11
N TYR A 292 14.48 -6.49 -24.81
CA TYR A 292 13.13 -6.76 -24.29
C TYR A 292 12.36 -5.48 -23.91
N ALA A 293 13.04 -4.34 -23.83
CA ALA A 293 12.48 -3.01 -23.55
C ALA A 293 12.88 -1.94 -24.59
N PRO A 294 12.75 -2.18 -25.91
CA PRO A 294 12.99 -1.15 -26.92
C PRO A 294 12.00 0.02 -26.83
N GLU A 295 10.83 -0.19 -26.22
CA GLU A 295 9.89 0.85 -25.85
C GLU A 295 9.53 0.75 -24.37
N VAL A 296 9.34 1.90 -23.72
CA VAL A 296 8.87 2.02 -22.33
C VAL A 296 7.63 2.89 -22.25
N ARG A 297 6.78 2.61 -21.27
CA ARG A 297 5.71 3.52 -20.85
C ARG A 297 5.79 3.77 -19.36
N ILE A 298 5.85 5.05 -18.98
CA ILE A 298 5.77 5.51 -17.59
C ILE A 298 4.39 6.11 -17.36
N ARG A 299 3.74 5.63 -16.29
CA ARG A 299 2.52 6.21 -15.75
C ARG A 299 2.77 6.64 -14.31
N ILE A 300 2.34 7.85 -13.98
CA ILE A 300 2.45 8.41 -12.64
C ILE A 300 1.05 8.82 -12.18
N TRP A 301 0.67 8.35 -11.00
CA TRP A 301 -0.50 8.84 -10.26
C TRP A 301 -0.02 9.68 -9.09
N VAL A 302 -0.54 10.89 -8.96
CA VAL A 302 -0.40 11.73 -7.77
C VAL A 302 -1.53 11.32 -6.83
N MET A 303 -1.18 10.64 -5.75
CA MET A 303 -2.15 10.28 -4.72
C MET A 303 -2.75 11.58 -4.14
N PRO A 304 -4.09 11.71 -4.03
CA PRO A 304 -4.68 12.99 -3.66
C PRO A 304 -4.27 13.40 -2.27
N LYS A 305 -3.71 14.60 -2.23
CA LYS A 305 -3.37 15.27 -0.99
C LYS A 305 -4.66 15.52 -0.21
N PRO A 306 -4.67 15.29 1.11
CA PRO A 306 -5.74 15.81 1.95
C PRO A 306 -5.91 17.32 1.76
N ASP A 307 -7.15 17.77 1.68
CA ASP A 307 -7.48 19.20 1.70
C ASP A 307 -6.94 19.86 2.99
N TYR A 308 -6.88 19.10 4.07
CA TYR A 308 -6.22 19.48 5.31
C TYR A 308 -5.37 18.35 5.90
N ASP A 309 -4.12 18.64 6.23
CA ASP A 309 -3.21 17.75 6.95
C ASP A 309 -2.59 18.49 8.11
N SER A 310 -2.83 18.05 9.34
CA SER A 310 -2.22 18.66 10.51
C SER A 310 -0.71 18.40 10.61
N GLY A 311 -0.19 17.42 9.86
CA GLY A 311 1.07 16.77 10.19
C GLY A 311 1.00 16.05 11.54
N TRP A 312 2.13 15.53 12.02
CA TRP A 312 2.22 14.97 13.36
C TRP A 312 2.26 16.07 14.41
N THR A 313 1.29 16.06 15.32
CA THR A 313 1.14 17.04 16.40
C THR A 313 1.17 16.32 17.74
N SER A 314 2.06 16.75 18.64
CA SER A 314 2.10 16.24 20.01
C SER A 314 0.83 16.59 20.77
N ILE A 315 0.30 15.63 21.52
CA ILE A 315 -0.87 15.83 22.38
C ILE A 315 -0.61 15.22 23.75
N SER A 316 -0.80 15.98 24.82
CA SER A 316 -0.63 15.49 26.18
C SER A 316 -1.81 14.59 26.58
N ALA A 317 -1.58 13.61 27.44
CA ALA A 317 -2.66 12.81 28.00
C ALA A 317 -3.66 13.70 28.76
N ASN A 318 -4.95 13.34 28.75
CA ASN A 318 -6.04 14.12 29.35
C ASN A 318 -6.19 15.55 28.78
N THR A 319 -5.91 15.76 27.50
CA THR A 319 -6.07 17.08 26.86
C THR A 319 -6.90 17.00 25.59
N ALA A 320 -7.63 18.08 25.33
CA ALA A 320 -8.32 18.33 24.07
C ALA A 320 -7.53 19.38 23.27
N VAL A 321 -7.19 19.06 22.02
CA VAL A 321 -6.44 19.93 21.11
C VAL A 321 -7.30 20.24 19.90
N PRO A 322 -7.63 21.52 19.63
CA PRO A 322 -8.31 21.93 18.42
C PRO A 322 -7.35 21.97 17.22
N PHE A 323 -7.82 21.49 16.07
CA PHE A 323 -7.16 21.51 14.78
C PHE A 323 -7.98 22.37 13.82
N THR A 324 -7.49 23.57 13.51
CA THR A 324 -8.14 24.48 12.57
C THR A 324 -7.79 24.10 11.14
N HIS A 325 -8.79 23.76 10.33
CA HIS A 325 -8.65 23.37 8.92
C HIS A 325 -9.26 24.36 7.92
N ASN A 326 -10.22 25.21 8.33
CA ASN A 326 -10.84 26.27 7.50
C ASN A 326 -11.31 25.80 6.12
N LEU A 327 -11.83 24.57 6.01
CA LEU A 327 -12.17 23.98 4.71
C LEU A 327 -13.51 24.51 4.15
N GLY A 328 -14.38 25.04 5.02
CA GLY A 328 -15.69 25.57 4.66
C GLY A 328 -16.63 24.52 4.07
N GLY A 329 -17.79 24.94 3.57
CA GLY A 329 -18.74 24.05 2.92
C GLY A 329 -19.50 23.13 3.89
N ASN A 330 -20.08 22.06 3.35
CA ASN A 330 -20.85 21.10 4.11
C ASN A 330 -19.90 20.07 4.75
N ILE A 331 -19.99 19.92 6.08
CA ILE A 331 -19.19 18.91 6.78
C ILE A 331 -19.51 17.49 6.30
N GLY A 332 -20.72 17.24 5.78
CA GLY A 332 -21.10 15.95 5.17
C GLY A 332 -20.23 15.55 3.98
N ASP A 333 -19.51 16.48 3.35
CA ASP A 333 -18.54 16.19 2.29
C ASP A 333 -17.20 15.70 2.85
N TYR A 334 -16.97 15.79 4.16
CA TYR A 334 -15.66 15.48 4.73
C TYR A 334 -15.51 13.98 4.96
N LEU A 335 -14.33 13.48 4.65
CA LEU A 335 -13.78 12.27 5.24
C LEU A 335 -12.63 12.65 6.16
N VAL A 336 -12.73 12.22 7.41
CA VAL A 336 -11.72 12.42 8.44
C VAL A 336 -10.96 11.12 8.67
N ASP A 337 -9.64 11.17 8.61
CA ASP A 337 -8.74 10.16 9.10
C ASP A 337 -7.95 10.71 10.29
N MET A 338 -7.84 9.91 11.34
CA MET A 338 -7.02 10.22 12.50
C MET A 338 -6.05 9.06 12.74
N GLN A 339 -4.76 9.37 12.78
CA GLN A 339 -3.70 8.41 13.06
C GLN A 339 -2.98 8.78 14.35
N TYR A 340 -2.49 7.77 15.05
CA TYR A 340 -1.66 7.93 16.24
C TYR A 340 -0.22 7.62 15.91
N TYR A 341 0.68 8.24 16.66
CA TYR A 341 2.08 7.84 16.71
C TYR A 341 2.53 7.78 18.16
N SER A 342 3.27 6.74 18.51
CA SER A 342 4.04 6.66 19.75
C SER A 342 5.44 6.15 19.46
N SER A 343 6.38 6.55 20.31
CA SER A 343 7.76 6.05 20.27
C SER A 343 7.85 4.52 20.33
N GLY A 344 6.95 3.87 21.08
CA GLY A 344 6.94 2.41 21.27
C GLY A 344 6.21 1.60 20.19
N SER A 345 5.25 2.19 19.47
CA SER A 345 4.41 1.46 18.49
C SER A 345 4.48 2.01 17.07
N GLY A 346 5.17 3.13 16.84
CA GLY A 346 5.13 3.84 15.57
C GLY A 346 3.72 4.34 15.23
N VAL A 347 3.40 4.40 13.94
CA VAL A 347 2.06 4.77 13.46
C VAL A 347 1.05 3.68 13.79
N ASN A 348 -0.04 4.03 14.48
CA ASN A 348 -1.05 3.07 14.94
C ASN A 348 -2.44 3.73 15.08
N GLN A 349 -3.46 2.92 15.40
CA GLN A 349 -4.81 3.36 15.78
C GLN A 349 -5.34 2.57 16.99
N ARG A 350 -4.45 2.20 17.92
CA ARG A 350 -4.86 1.40 19.09
C ARG A 350 -5.87 2.18 19.93
N TYR A 351 -6.99 1.53 20.24
CA TYR A 351 -8.08 2.11 21.02
C TYR A 351 -8.66 3.38 20.38
N TYR A 352 -8.82 3.37 19.05
CA TYR A 352 -9.56 4.39 18.33
C TYR A 352 -10.99 4.53 18.86
N GLY A 353 -11.42 5.77 19.15
CA GLY A 353 -12.67 6.05 19.84
C GLY A 353 -12.53 6.16 21.36
N GLY A 354 -11.39 5.73 21.91
CA GLY A 354 -11.12 5.64 23.34
C GLY A 354 -11.75 4.41 23.99
N VAL A 355 -11.08 3.88 25.01
CA VAL A 355 -11.49 2.67 25.75
C VAL A 355 -11.30 2.88 27.27
N ASP A 356 -12.19 2.37 28.11
CA ASP A 356 -12.01 2.21 29.56
C ASP A 356 -12.13 0.71 29.92
N PHE A 357 -11.12 0.09 30.54
CA PHE A 357 -11.03 -1.38 30.58
C PHE A 357 -11.92 -2.11 31.60
N GLY A 358 -12.27 -1.47 32.72
CA GLY A 358 -13.06 -2.08 33.81
C GLY A 358 -12.49 -3.38 34.35
N ALA A 359 -13.31 -4.27 34.95
CA ALA A 359 -12.79 -5.39 35.78
C ALA A 359 -11.90 -6.42 35.07
N HIS A 360 -11.80 -6.43 33.74
CA HIS A 360 -11.04 -7.44 32.99
C HIS A 360 -10.07 -6.80 32.00
N PRO A 361 -9.09 -6.00 32.47
CA PRO A 361 -8.15 -5.33 31.58
C PRO A 361 -7.21 -6.34 30.90
N PRO A 362 -6.74 -6.05 29.67
CA PRO A 362 -5.63 -6.79 29.06
C PRO A 362 -4.38 -6.80 29.96
N GLY A 363 -3.52 -7.80 29.79
CA GLY A 363 -2.28 -7.90 30.56
C GLY A 363 -1.43 -6.63 30.44
N GLY A 364 -1.04 -6.05 31.57
CA GLY A 364 -0.27 -4.80 31.64
C GLY A 364 -1.12 -3.53 31.76
N MET A 365 -2.45 -3.65 31.86
CA MET A 365 -3.37 -2.54 32.07
C MET A 365 -4.14 -2.72 33.39
N SER A 366 -4.56 -1.60 33.98
CA SER A 366 -5.43 -1.55 35.16
C SER A 366 -6.90 -1.51 34.77
N ALA A 367 -7.77 -1.91 35.70
CA ALA A 367 -9.21 -1.79 35.52
C ALA A 367 -9.68 -0.34 35.38
N ASP A 368 -8.91 0.60 35.94
CA ASP A 368 -9.21 2.03 35.90
C ASP A 368 -8.54 2.76 34.71
N ASP A 369 -7.79 2.04 33.86
CA ASP A 369 -7.10 2.66 32.73
C ASP A 369 -8.09 3.08 31.64
N ARG A 370 -7.98 4.35 31.22
CA ARG A 370 -8.71 4.95 30.12
C ARG A 370 -7.72 5.35 29.03
N VAL A 371 -7.67 4.57 27.95
CA VAL A 371 -6.65 4.71 26.91
C VAL A 371 -7.25 5.03 25.55
N GLY A 372 -6.39 5.34 24.57
CA GLY A 372 -6.77 5.77 23.24
C GLY A 372 -7.06 7.27 23.12
N ALA A 373 -7.52 7.63 21.93
CA ALA A 373 -7.93 8.97 21.57
C ALA A 373 -9.18 8.93 20.67
N TYR A 374 -9.85 10.06 20.53
CA TYR A 374 -10.97 10.24 19.61
C TYR A 374 -11.04 11.70 19.17
N TRP A 375 -11.74 11.94 18.06
CA TRP A 375 -12.10 13.29 17.65
C TRP A 375 -13.57 13.60 17.92
N ARG A 376 -13.88 14.89 18.10
CA ARG A 376 -15.21 15.44 18.34
C ARG A 376 -15.30 16.87 17.83
N SER A 377 -16.50 17.44 17.87
CA SER A 377 -16.76 18.84 17.54
C SER A 377 -16.24 19.20 16.15
N LEU A 378 -16.47 18.32 15.16
CA LEU A 378 -16.18 18.63 13.77
C LEU A 378 -17.18 19.67 13.26
N ASP A 379 -16.68 20.79 12.78
CA ASP A 379 -17.43 21.81 12.07
C ASP A 379 -16.75 22.14 10.72
N ASN A 380 -17.19 23.21 10.06
CA ASN A 380 -16.65 23.57 8.74
C ASN A 380 -15.27 24.25 8.80
N ALA A 381 -14.73 24.52 9.99
CA ALA A 381 -13.48 25.23 10.20
C ALA A 381 -12.49 24.48 11.11
N SER A 382 -12.95 23.59 11.98
CA SER A 382 -12.14 22.92 12.96
C SER A 382 -12.64 21.53 13.36
N ILE A 383 -11.74 20.78 13.99
CA ILE A 383 -12.01 19.49 14.62
C ILE A 383 -11.20 19.41 15.92
N THR A 384 -11.74 18.82 16.98
CA THR A 384 -11.03 18.66 18.25
C THR A 384 -10.64 17.21 18.49
N VAL A 385 -9.39 16.95 18.83
CA VAL A 385 -8.92 15.62 19.25
C VAL A 385 -8.74 15.59 20.76
N TYR A 386 -9.22 14.54 21.41
CA TYR A 386 -9.02 14.30 22.84
C TYR A 386 -8.25 13.01 23.07
N ARG A 387 -7.16 13.09 23.82
CA ARG A 387 -6.37 11.93 24.29
C ARG A 387 -6.75 11.59 25.72
N ARG A 388 -7.03 10.31 26.00
CA ARG A 388 -7.43 9.86 27.34
C ARG A 388 -6.27 9.89 28.36
N PRO A 389 -6.55 9.95 29.67
CA PRO A 389 -5.54 10.23 30.69
C PRO A 389 -4.47 9.15 30.86
N GLU A 390 -4.82 7.89 30.67
CA GLU A 390 -3.90 6.75 30.82
C GLU A 390 -3.34 6.27 29.47
N ASP A 391 -3.65 6.95 28.36
CA ASP A 391 -3.19 6.57 27.04
C ASP A 391 -1.67 6.75 26.87
N ILE A 392 -0.99 5.70 26.39
CA ILE A 392 0.44 5.72 26.03
C ILE A 392 0.68 5.46 24.53
N TYR A 393 -0.39 5.33 23.73
CA TYR A 393 -0.29 4.91 22.32
C TYR A 393 -0.44 6.06 21.31
N ALA A 394 -0.90 7.24 21.75
CA ALA A 394 -1.12 8.43 20.93
C ALA A 394 -0.35 9.66 21.44
N GLU A 395 0.97 9.53 21.63
CA GLU A 395 1.85 10.67 22.00
C GLU A 395 1.78 11.82 20.97
N GLN A 396 1.58 11.46 19.72
CA GLN A 396 1.29 12.38 18.62
C GLN A 396 0.07 11.90 17.86
N VAL A 397 -0.67 12.84 17.28
CA VAL A 397 -1.80 12.58 16.39
C VAL A 397 -1.60 13.29 15.07
N ARG A 398 -2.19 12.74 14.01
CA ARG A 398 -2.29 13.38 12.71
C ARG A 398 -3.74 13.31 12.24
N ILE A 399 -4.30 14.46 11.89
CA ILE A 399 -5.62 14.60 11.29
C ILE A 399 -5.46 14.91 9.82
N ARG A 400 -6.15 14.12 8.99
CA ARG A 400 -6.25 14.34 7.56
C ARG A 400 -7.72 14.44 7.19
N ILE A 401 -8.07 15.46 6.42
CA ILE A 401 -9.44 15.69 5.96
C ILE A 401 -9.41 15.83 4.44
N TRP A 402 -10.32 15.12 3.79
CA TRP A 402 -10.60 15.23 2.36
C TRP A 402 -12.04 15.63 2.15
N ARG A 403 -12.29 16.50 1.19
CA ARG A 403 -13.62 16.77 0.64
C ARG A 403 -13.89 15.73 -0.43
N MET A 404 -14.67 14.73 -0.05
CA MET A 404 -15.07 13.64 -0.93
C MET A 404 -16.19 14.10 -1.85
N ALA A 405 -16.28 13.47 -3.02
CA ALA A 405 -17.53 13.51 -3.76
C ALA A 405 -18.66 12.90 -2.91
N GLN A 406 -19.87 13.38 -3.15
CA GLN A 406 -21.08 12.93 -2.47
C GLN A 406 -21.16 11.39 -2.46
N PRO A 407 -21.51 10.77 -1.31
CA PRO A 407 -21.61 9.33 -1.22
C PRO A 407 -22.68 8.79 -2.18
N ASP A 408 -22.51 7.54 -2.61
CA ASP A 408 -23.52 6.86 -3.42
C ASP A 408 -24.78 6.55 -2.58
N TYR A 409 -24.64 6.50 -1.26
CA TYR A 409 -25.72 6.49 -0.29
C TYR A 409 -25.39 7.36 0.93
N ASP A 410 -26.33 8.21 1.33
CA ASP A 410 -26.30 8.95 2.60
C ASP A 410 -27.63 8.72 3.33
N SER A 411 -27.58 8.30 4.59
CA SER A 411 -28.79 8.08 5.38
C SER A 411 -29.41 9.37 5.94
N ASP A 412 -28.75 10.51 5.78
CA ASP A 412 -28.92 11.69 6.63
C ASP A 412 -28.72 11.35 8.12
N TRP A 413 -28.88 12.35 9.00
CA TRP A 413 -28.87 12.15 10.45
C TRP A 413 -30.14 11.42 10.90
N THR A 414 -29.98 10.20 11.39
CA THR A 414 -31.08 9.35 11.86
C THR A 414 -31.00 9.18 13.38
N LEU A 415 -32.10 9.50 14.07
CA LEU A 415 -32.25 9.26 15.51
C LEU A 415 -32.20 7.75 15.79
N ILE A 416 -31.35 7.35 16.75
CA ILE A 416 -31.25 5.96 17.19
C ILE A 416 -31.38 5.89 18.72
N GLY A 417 -32.34 5.12 19.23
CA GLY A 417 -32.57 4.97 20.66
C GLY A 417 -31.48 4.12 21.34
N GLN A 418 -31.25 4.34 22.62
CA GLN A 418 -30.41 3.44 23.43
C GLN A 418 -30.95 2.01 23.37
N ASP A 419 -30.03 1.04 23.28
CA ASP A 419 -30.34 -0.39 23.13
C ASP A 419 -31.19 -0.74 21.88
N THR A 420 -31.14 0.09 20.84
CA THR A 420 -31.89 -0.16 19.60
C THR A 420 -30.96 -0.46 18.44
N THR A 421 -31.47 -1.28 17.52
CA THR A 421 -30.87 -1.56 16.22
C THR A 421 -31.65 -0.82 15.15
N HIS A 422 -30.94 -0.21 14.19
CA HIS A 422 -31.53 0.40 12.99
C HIS A 422 -30.86 -0.17 11.74
N THR A 423 -31.64 -0.55 10.73
CA THR A 423 -31.12 -1.06 9.46
C THR A 423 -31.35 -0.04 8.36
N PHE A 424 -30.27 0.37 7.71
CA PHE A 424 -30.21 1.34 6.63
C PHE A 424 -30.16 0.60 5.30
N SER A 425 -31.23 0.68 4.50
CA SER A 425 -31.25 0.14 3.14
C SER A 425 -30.60 1.13 2.16
N HIS A 426 -29.48 0.75 1.56
CA HIS A 426 -28.76 1.55 0.57
C HIS A 426 -28.97 1.10 -0.88
N ASN A 427 -29.39 -0.14 -1.11
CA ASN A 427 -29.75 -0.67 -2.44
C ASN A 427 -28.66 -0.49 -3.52
N LEU A 428 -27.39 -0.45 -3.14
CA LEU A 428 -26.28 -0.21 -4.08
C LEU A 428 -25.95 -1.45 -4.94
N GLN A 429 -26.36 -2.65 -4.51
CA GLN A 429 -26.27 -3.93 -5.23
C GLN A 429 -24.85 -4.45 -5.52
N SER A 430 -23.82 -3.69 -5.15
CA SER A 430 -22.44 -4.14 -5.16
C SER A 430 -22.14 -5.07 -3.98
N PRO A 431 -21.12 -5.92 -4.09
CA PRO A 431 -20.73 -6.77 -2.97
C PRO A 431 -20.12 -5.90 -1.84
N PRO A 432 -20.23 -6.31 -0.55
CA PRO A 432 -19.79 -5.50 0.59
C PRO A 432 -18.32 -5.06 0.58
N ASP A 433 -17.45 -5.84 -0.06
CA ASP A 433 -16.03 -5.53 -0.24
C ASP A 433 -15.79 -4.36 -1.21
N ALA A 434 -16.79 -3.98 -2.00
CA ALA A 434 -16.77 -2.82 -2.87
C ALA A 434 -17.22 -1.52 -2.17
N TYR A 435 -17.63 -1.57 -0.90
CA TYR A 435 -18.09 -0.39 -0.17
C TYR A 435 -17.01 0.21 0.72
N LEU A 436 -16.93 1.54 0.71
CA LEU A 436 -16.47 2.28 1.88
C LEU A 436 -17.67 2.75 2.66
N LEU A 437 -17.72 2.32 3.90
CA LEU A 437 -18.68 2.78 4.87
C LEU A 437 -18.02 3.74 5.85
N SER A 438 -18.65 4.89 6.07
CA SER A 438 -18.37 5.81 7.16
C SER A 438 -19.63 5.96 8.00
N MET A 439 -19.53 5.66 9.30
CA MET A 439 -20.60 5.94 10.25
C MET A 439 -20.15 7.09 11.15
N TRP A 440 -20.96 8.15 11.23
CA TRP A 440 -20.76 9.29 12.12
C TRP A 440 -21.77 9.28 13.24
N GLN A 441 -21.35 9.77 14.40
CA GLN A 441 -22.18 9.93 15.59
C GLN A 441 -22.39 11.42 15.84
N PHE A 442 -23.58 11.81 16.29
CA PHE A 442 -23.87 13.16 16.73
C PHE A 442 -24.49 13.14 18.13
N ASP A 443 -23.86 13.91 19.03
CA ASP A 443 -24.32 14.20 20.39
C ASP A 443 -24.97 15.58 20.38
N ALA A 444 -26.29 15.63 20.63
CA ALA A 444 -27.02 16.89 20.65
C ALA A 444 -26.74 17.74 21.91
N GLY A 445 -26.18 17.13 22.95
CA GLY A 445 -25.86 17.78 24.22
C GLY A 445 -24.51 18.50 24.22
N SER A 446 -23.42 17.82 23.82
CA SER A 446 -22.07 18.35 24.10
C SER A 446 -20.97 18.12 23.06
N SER A 447 -21.01 17.02 22.31
CA SER A 447 -19.87 16.60 21.47
C SER A 447 -20.03 16.93 19.98
N GLY A 448 -21.25 17.28 19.53
CA GLY A 448 -21.54 17.48 18.11
C GLY A 448 -21.22 16.24 17.30
N VAL A 449 -20.74 16.41 16.05
CA VAL A 449 -20.26 15.30 15.23
C VAL A 449 -18.97 14.73 15.83
N ASN A 450 -18.96 13.44 16.14
CA ASN A 450 -17.89 12.80 16.89
C ASN A 450 -17.70 11.30 16.55
N GLN A 451 -16.65 10.70 17.13
CA GLN A 451 -16.32 9.27 17.08
C GLN A 451 -16.04 8.69 18.47
N ARG A 452 -16.64 9.27 19.51
CA ARG A 452 -16.39 8.84 20.88
C ARG A 452 -17.01 7.45 21.10
N TYR A 453 -16.21 6.50 21.59
CA TYR A 453 -16.63 5.10 21.76
C TYR A 453 -17.12 4.42 20.47
N TYR A 454 -16.61 4.86 19.31
CA TYR A 454 -16.89 4.21 18.03
C TYR A 454 -16.48 2.73 18.06
N GLY A 455 -17.35 1.85 17.56
CA GLY A 455 -17.15 0.40 17.63
C GLY A 455 -17.87 -0.27 18.79
N GLY A 456 -18.48 0.51 19.69
CA GLY A 456 -19.26 0.02 20.81
C GLY A 456 -18.37 -0.52 21.92
N MET A 457 -18.42 0.17 23.05
CA MET A 457 -17.61 -0.11 24.22
C MET A 457 -18.43 -0.89 25.26
N ASP A 458 -17.78 -1.90 25.85
CA ASP A 458 -18.27 -2.62 27.02
C ASP A 458 -17.28 -2.37 28.16
N PHE A 459 -17.72 -1.69 29.21
CA PHE A 459 -16.87 -1.35 30.35
C PHE A 459 -16.77 -2.49 31.36
N GLY A 460 -17.63 -3.51 31.30
CA GLY A 460 -17.77 -4.47 32.38
C GLY A 460 -18.20 -3.81 33.70
N SER A 461 -18.43 -4.62 34.74
CA SER A 461 -18.62 -4.10 36.09
C SER A 461 -17.28 -3.61 36.65
N HIS A 462 -17.24 -2.46 37.32
CA HIS A 462 -16.08 -2.04 38.12
C HIS A 462 -16.54 -1.63 39.52
N THR A 463 -15.62 -1.62 40.49
CA THR A 463 -15.94 -1.24 41.88
C THR A 463 -16.53 0.17 41.91
N GLY A 464 -17.84 0.25 42.17
CA GLY A 464 -18.56 1.52 42.31
C GLY A 464 -19.37 2.00 41.10
N ALA A 465 -19.39 1.30 39.95
CA ALA A 465 -20.30 1.62 38.85
C ALA A 465 -20.93 0.38 38.21
N PRO A 466 -22.17 0.50 37.69
CA PRO A 466 -22.82 -0.58 36.96
C PRO A 466 -22.05 -0.92 35.67
N ASP A 467 -22.24 -2.15 35.20
CA ASP A 467 -21.77 -2.60 33.89
C ASP A 467 -22.34 -1.69 32.81
N THR A 468 -21.51 -0.79 32.32
CA THR A 468 -21.91 0.30 31.43
C THR A 468 -21.47 -0.10 30.02
N ARG A 469 -22.35 0.04 29.04
CA ARG A 469 -22.06 -0.24 27.64
C ARG A 469 -22.43 0.98 26.82
N THR A 470 -21.45 1.59 26.16
CA THR A 470 -21.60 2.91 25.52
C THR A 470 -21.13 2.90 24.07
N GLY A 471 -21.43 3.95 23.32
CA GLY A 471 -21.14 4.08 21.90
C GLY A 471 -22.12 3.36 20.97
N ALA A 472 -21.82 3.47 19.68
CA ALA A 472 -22.54 2.80 18.60
C ALA A 472 -21.56 2.11 17.65
N TYR A 473 -22.05 1.07 16.98
CA TYR A 473 -21.30 0.37 15.94
C TYR A 473 -22.21 -0.10 14.82
N TRP A 474 -21.64 -0.29 13.64
CA TRP A 474 -22.29 -0.94 12.52
C TRP A 474 -21.88 -2.41 12.41
N ARG A 475 -22.76 -3.23 11.85
CA ARG A 475 -22.58 -4.66 11.56
C ARG A 475 -23.45 -5.05 10.36
N SER A 476 -23.24 -6.26 9.85
CA SER A 476 -24.08 -6.83 8.78
C SER A 476 -24.20 -5.90 7.56
N LEU A 477 -23.06 -5.42 7.06
CA LEU A 477 -23.01 -4.74 5.76
C LEU A 477 -23.14 -5.81 4.67
N ASP A 478 -24.23 -5.78 3.93
CA ASP A 478 -24.48 -6.65 2.77
C ASP A 478 -24.63 -5.80 1.50
N SER A 479 -25.13 -6.39 0.42
CA SER A 479 -25.22 -5.71 -0.88
C SER A 479 -26.27 -4.59 -0.94
N ASP A 480 -27.18 -4.54 0.02
CA ASP A 480 -28.35 -3.66 -0.03
C ASP A 480 -28.64 -2.95 1.30
N SER A 481 -27.97 -3.32 2.38
CA SER A 481 -28.19 -2.75 3.70
C SER A 481 -26.96 -2.77 4.62
N VAL A 482 -27.05 -1.96 5.68
CA VAL A 482 -26.17 -2.05 6.85
C VAL A 482 -26.94 -1.79 8.12
N THR A 483 -26.55 -2.47 9.19
CA THR A 483 -27.22 -2.38 10.49
C THR A 483 -26.36 -1.63 11.50
N VAL A 484 -26.90 -0.62 12.17
CA VAL A 484 -26.27 0.12 13.27
C VAL A 484 -26.95 -0.23 14.58
N TYR A 485 -26.18 -0.37 15.65
CA TYR A 485 -26.70 -0.59 17.01
C TYR A 485 -26.06 0.40 17.98
N ARG A 486 -26.91 1.06 18.79
CA ARG A 486 -26.52 1.93 19.90
C ARG A 486 -26.62 1.15 21.20
N ARG A 487 -25.56 1.17 22.02
CA ARG A 487 -25.53 0.48 23.30
C ARG A 487 -26.50 1.12 24.33
N PRO A 488 -26.98 0.38 25.34
CA PRO A 488 -27.99 0.86 26.30
C PRO A 488 -27.56 2.08 27.13
N ASP A 489 -26.28 2.19 27.46
CA ASP A 489 -25.75 3.23 28.36
C ASP A 489 -24.98 4.31 27.57
N ASP A 490 -25.31 4.45 26.28
CA ASP A 490 -24.70 5.46 25.44
C ASP A 490 -25.45 6.79 25.54
N ASP A 491 -24.84 7.78 26.20
CA ASP A 491 -25.32 9.16 26.26
C ASP A 491 -24.61 10.09 25.27
N TYR A 492 -23.84 9.52 24.31
CA TYR A 492 -22.97 10.29 23.41
C TYR A 492 -23.32 10.16 21.92
N THR A 493 -24.32 9.33 21.56
CA THR A 493 -24.78 9.12 20.18
C THR A 493 -26.29 9.25 20.08
N ASP A 494 -26.82 10.46 19.97
CA ASP A 494 -28.25 10.65 19.75
C ASP A 494 -28.65 10.30 18.32
N TYR A 495 -27.81 10.71 17.35
CA TYR A 495 -28.03 10.46 15.94
C TYR A 495 -26.84 9.75 15.32
N VAL A 496 -27.11 8.96 14.29
CA VAL A 496 -26.10 8.35 13.44
C VAL A 496 -26.33 8.76 12.00
N GLN A 497 -25.24 8.90 11.25
CA GLN A 497 -25.27 9.08 9.80
C GLN A 497 -24.39 8.01 9.17
N VAL A 498 -24.97 7.23 8.26
CA VAL A 498 -24.28 6.20 7.47
C VAL A 498 -24.09 6.72 6.07
N ARG A 499 -22.84 6.74 5.62
CA ARG A 499 -22.46 7.14 4.27
C ARG A 499 -21.72 5.99 3.60
N ILE A 500 -22.12 5.65 2.39
CA ILE A 500 -21.52 4.56 1.62
C ILE A 500 -21.09 5.08 0.26
N TRP A 501 -19.83 4.82 -0.07
CA TRP A 501 -19.25 5.04 -1.38
C TRP A 501 -19.04 3.67 -2.04
N ASP A 502 -19.58 3.51 -3.25
CA ASP A 502 -19.45 2.29 -4.04
C ASP A 502 -18.25 2.39 -4.98
N TYR A 503 -17.19 1.66 -4.63
CA TYR A 503 -15.95 1.63 -5.40
C TYR A 503 -16.04 0.89 -6.72
N SER A 504 -17.06 0.04 -6.89
CA SER A 504 -17.28 -0.64 -8.17
C SER A 504 -17.69 0.35 -9.27
N ALA A 505 -18.31 1.47 -8.87
CA ALA A 505 -18.79 2.50 -9.78
C ALA A 505 -17.84 3.72 -9.87
N LYS A 506 -17.06 4.01 -8.83
CA LYS A 506 -16.20 5.21 -8.74
C LYS A 506 -14.96 4.95 -7.89
N ILE A 507 -13.77 5.35 -8.35
CA ILE A 507 -12.59 5.39 -7.46
C ILE A 507 -12.59 6.73 -6.73
N TYR A 508 -12.90 6.68 -5.44
CA TYR A 508 -12.68 7.80 -4.53
C TYR A 508 -11.25 7.74 -4.01
N LEU A 509 -10.30 8.28 -4.78
CA LEU A 509 -8.98 8.57 -4.24
C LEU A 509 -9.19 9.69 -3.21
N PRO A 510 -8.94 9.43 -1.91
CA PRO A 510 -7.69 8.92 -1.34
C PRO A 510 -7.89 7.75 -0.36
N LEU A 511 -8.98 7.00 -0.47
CA LEU A 511 -9.33 5.98 0.52
C LEU A 511 -8.95 4.59 0.08
N VAL A 512 -7.64 4.34 0.13
CA VAL A 512 -7.15 2.98 0.31
C VAL A 512 -5.94 3.04 1.26
N GLN A 513 -6.20 3.25 2.54
CA GLN A 513 -5.45 2.57 3.59
C GLN A 513 -6.49 1.82 4.42
N LYS A 514 -6.70 0.56 4.08
CA LYS A 514 -6.83 -0.46 5.12
C LYS A 514 -5.51 -1.19 5.17
#